data_AF-A0A7T1ALS4-F1
#
_entry.id   AF-A0A7T1ALS4-F1
#
_cell.length_a   1.000
_cell.length_b   1.000
_cell.length_c   1.000
_cell.angle_alpha   90.00
_cell.angle_beta   90.00
_cell.angle_gamma   90.00
#
_symmetry.space_group_name_H-M   'P 1'
#
loop_
_entity.id
_entity.type
_entity.pdbx_description
1 polymer ?
#
loop_
_entity_poly.entity_id
_entity_poly.type
_entity_poly.pdbx_seq_one_letter_code
_entity_poly.pdbx_strand_id
1 'polypeptide(L)' 'MISQSTPIKEKIKFFEKKYGSSFNIFEHEIKEEVKEKEDFQKWDDYIEWKAYFEKLKDLELKLKEIENAQEVKLY' A
#
# COMPACT_ATOMS: atom_id res chain seq x y z
N MET A 1 4.28 -11.98 -15.75
CA MET A 1 3.89 -12.00 -14.31
C MET A 1 4.20 -10.70 -13.55
N ILE A 2 4.58 -9.60 -14.21
CA ILE A 2 4.89 -8.32 -13.55
C ILE A 2 3.70 -7.32 -13.63
N SER A 3 2.74 -7.56 -14.52
CA SER A 3 1.71 -6.57 -14.90
C SER A 3 0.69 -6.19 -13.81
N GLN A 4 0.52 -6.98 -12.76
CA GLN A 4 -0.48 -6.69 -11.71
C GLN A 4 0.07 -5.78 -10.60
N SER A 5 1.40 -5.78 -10.37
CA SER A 5 2.04 -4.97 -9.33
C SER A 5 2.37 -3.55 -9.80
N THR A 6 2.60 -3.36 -11.11
CA THR A 6 2.88 -2.06 -11.71
C THR A 6 1.81 -1.02 -11.42
N PRO A 7 0.50 -1.25 -11.69
CA PRO A 7 -0.53 -0.24 -11.45
C PRO A 7 -0.70 0.09 -9.97
N ILE A 8 -0.48 -0.89 -9.07
CA ILE A 8 -0.60 -0.69 -7.61
C ILE A 8 0.56 0.18 -7.10
N LYS A 9 1.80 -0.12 -7.52
CA LYS A 9 2.98 0.70 -7.18
C LYS A 9 2.88 2.10 -7.79
N GLU A 10 2.33 2.23 -9.01
CA GLU A 10 2.09 3.54 -9.62
C GLU A 10 1.02 4.34 -8.88
N LYS A 11 -0.06 3.70 -8.43
CA LYS A 11 -1.08 4.34 -7.58
C LYS A 11 -0.49 4.84 -6.26
N ILE A 12 0.33 4.03 -5.59
CA ILE A 12 1.06 4.43 -4.38
C ILE A 12 1.94 5.66 -4.66
N LYS A 13 2.74 5.63 -5.73
CA LYS A 13 3.59 6.77 -6.13
C LYS A 13 2.78 8.01 -6.53
N PHE A 14 1.61 7.82 -7.12
CA PHE A 14 0.70 8.91 -7.46
C PHE A 14 0.24 9.62 -6.19
N PHE A 15 -0.13 8.87 -5.15
CA PHE A 15 -0.46 9.45 -3.84
C PHE A 15 0.74 10.12 -3.18
N GLU A 16 1.93 9.49 -3.21
CA GLU A 16 3.16 10.12 -2.71
C GLU A 16 3.44 11.47 -3.40
N LYS A 17 3.18 11.54 -4.70
CA LYS A 17 3.36 12.78 -5.47
C LYS A 17 2.22 13.79 -5.24
N LYS A 18 0.98 13.33 -5.03
CA LYS A 18 -0.20 14.16 -4.74
C LYS A 18 -0.04 14.88 -3.40
N TYR A 19 0.45 14.17 -2.39
CA TYR A 19 0.66 14.70 -1.05
C TYR A 19 2.07 15.24 -0.82
N GLY A 20 3.04 14.91 -1.69
CA GLY A 20 4.44 15.29 -1.52
C GLY A 20 5.15 14.57 -0.37
N SER A 21 4.48 13.59 0.25
CA SER A 21 4.90 12.88 1.45
C SER A 21 4.78 11.38 1.22
N SER A 22 5.61 10.58 1.90
CA SER A 22 5.47 9.12 1.87
C SER A 22 4.28 8.66 2.72
N PHE A 23 3.75 7.46 2.43
CA PHE A 23 2.55 6.91 3.11
C PHE A 23 2.64 7.00 4.64
N ASN A 24 3.83 6.76 5.20
CA ASN A 24 4.05 6.77 6.64
C ASN A 24 3.90 8.19 7.24
N ILE A 25 4.38 9.21 6.53
CA ILE A 25 4.23 10.61 6.94
C ILE A 25 2.77 11.02 6.84
N PHE A 26 2.12 10.71 5.71
CA PHE A 26 0.70 11.01 5.50
C PHE A 26 -0.20 10.31 6.53
N GLU A 27 0.11 9.07 6.90
CA GLU A 27 -0.59 8.36 7.97
C GLU A 27 -0.43 9.07 9.32
N HIS A 28 0.76 9.57 9.63
CA HIS A 28 1.03 10.34 10.83
C HIS A 28 0.23 11.64 10.83
N GLU A 29 0.29 12.40 9.74
CA GLU A 29 -0.45 13.65 9.55
C GLU A 29 -1.96 13.43 9.68
N ILE A 30 -2.52 12.40 9.03
CA ILE A 30 -3.95 12.08 9.14
C ILE A 30 -4.35 11.75 10.58
N LYS A 31 -3.56 10.95 11.30
CA LYS A 31 -3.85 10.59 12.70
C LYS A 31 -3.75 11.79 13.64
N GLU A 32 -2.86 12.73 13.34
CA GLU A 32 -2.73 13.97 14.11
C GLU A 32 -3.84 14.97 13.76
N GLU A 33 -4.14 15.19 12.47
CA GLU A 33 -5.22 16.06 12.01
C GLU A 33 -6.59 15.63 12.53
N VAL A 34 -6.86 14.34 12.67
CA VAL A 34 -8.13 13.82 13.25
C VAL A 34 -8.44 14.41 14.63
N LYS A 35 -7.42 14.76 15.41
CA LYS A 35 -7.64 15.38 16.73
C LYS A 35 -8.16 16.80 16.65
N GLU A 36 -7.90 17.51 15.55
CA GLU A 36 -8.25 18.90 15.37
C GLU A 36 -9.42 19.08 14.39
N LYS A 37 -9.44 18.31 13.29
CA LYS A 37 -10.46 18.36 12.25
C LYS A 37 -10.45 17.08 11.40
N GLU A 38 -11.50 16.28 11.51
CA GLU A 38 -11.69 15.12 10.63
C GLU A 38 -12.01 15.57 9.21
N ASP A 39 -11.04 15.43 8.30
CA ASP A 39 -11.23 15.65 6.87
C ASP A 39 -11.54 14.33 6.16
N PHE A 40 -12.82 14.06 5.95
CA PHE A 40 -13.32 12.82 5.34
C PHE A 40 -12.69 12.55 3.97
N GLN A 41 -12.40 13.58 3.19
CA GLN A 41 -11.80 13.41 1.87
C GLN A 41 -10.37 12.88 1.97
N LYS A 42 -9.57 13.40 2.91
CA LYS A 42 -8.23 12.89 3.16
C LYS A 42 -8.26 11.47 3.75
N TRP A 43 -9.28 11.15 4.54
CA TRP A 43 -9.50 9.80 5.07
C TRP A 43 -9.85 8.79 3.99
N ASP A 44 -10.71 9.15 3.04
CA ASP A 44 -11.00 8.32 1.86
C ASP A 44 -9.71 8.06 1.06
N ASP A 45 -8.93 9.11 0.80
CA ASP A 45 -7.63 8.99 0.12
C ASP A 45 -6.64 8.11 0.94
N TYR A 46 -6.61 8.23 2.28
CA TYR A 46 -5.79 7.37 3.16
C TYR A 46 -6.21 5.90 3.10
N ILE A 47 -7.51 5.62 3.18
CA ILE A 47 -8.04 4.25 3.14
C ILE A 47 -7.76 3.62 1.78
N GLU A 48 -7.98 4.36 0.69
CA GLU A 48 -7.64 3.89 -0.66
C GLU A 48 -6.14 3.59 -0.76
N TRP A 49 -5.28 4.48 -0.27
CA TRP A 49 -3.83 4.29 -0.32
C TRP A 49 -3.37 3.08 0.52
N LYS A 50 -3.91 2.93 1.74
CA LYS A 50 -3.63 1.79 2.61
C LYS A 50 -4.06 0.46 1.96
N ALA A 51 -5.22 0.43 1.33
CA ALA A 51 -5.71 -0.75 0.63
C ALA A 51 -4.77 -1.17 -0.52
N TYR A 52 -4.23 -0.22 -1.28
CA TYR A 52 -3.21 -0.53 -2.29
C TYR A 52 -1.93 -1.10 -1.67
N PHE A 53 -1.50 -0.58 -0.52
CA PHE A 53 -0.30 -1.04 0.18
C PHE A 53 -0.48 -2.48 0.70
N GLU A 54 -1.61 -2.79 1.31
CA GLU A 54 -1.92 -4.14 1.78
C GLU A 54 -2.07 -5.12 0.62
N LYS A 55 -2.71 -4.71 -0.47
CA LYS A 55 -2.84 -5.54 -1.68
C LYS A 55 -1.48 -5.85 -2.30
N LEU A 56 -0.55 -4.89 -2.28
CA LEU A 56 0.82 -5.13 -2.75
C LEU A 56 1.53 -6.16 -1.86
N LYS A 57 1.41 -6.00 -0.54
CA LYS A 57 2.04 -6.89 0.45
C LYS A 57 1.48 -8.32 0.37
N ASP A 58 0.17 -8.47 0.20
CA ASP A 58 -0.49 -9.78 0.02
C ASP A 58 -0.01 -10.47 -1.26
N LEU A 59 0.14 -9.73 -2.36
CA LEU A 59 0.70 -10.26 -3.60
C LEU A 59 2.17 -10.69 -3.45
N GLU A 60 2.99 -9.89 -2.75
CA GLU A 60 4.38 -10.25 -2.44
C GLU A 60 4.46 -11.49 -1.53
N LEU A 61 3.56 -11.61 -0.55
CA LEU A 61 3.47 -12.79 0.31
C LEU A 61 3.12 -14.04 -0.49
N LYS A 62 2.08 -13.96 -1.34
CA LYS A 62 1.65 -15.07 -2.21
C LYS A 62 2.76 -15.54 -3.15
N LEU A 63 3.54 -14.60 -3.71
CA LEU A 63 4.71 -14.94 -4.52
C LEU A 63 5.73 -15.74 -3.69
N LYS A 64 6.05 -15.26 -2.49
CA LYS A 64 6.99 -15.92 -1.59
C LYS A 64 6.50 -17.30 -1.14
N GLU A 65 5.20 -17.47 -0.90
CA GLU A 65 4.59 -18.76 -0.58
C GLU A 65 4.69 -19.74 -1.74
N ILE A 66 4.48 -19.29 -2.98
CA ILE A 66 4.64 -20.12 -4.18
C ILE A 66 6.10 -20.54 -4.35
N GLU A 67 7.05 -19.61 -4.20
CA GLU A 67 8.49 -19.91 -4.26
C GLU A 67 8.90 -20.93 -3.21
N ASN A 68 8.47 -20.76 -1.95
CA ASN A 68 8.76 -21.68 -0.87
C ASN A 68 8.11 -23.07 -1.08
N ALA A 69 6.87 -23.11 -1.57
CA ALA A 69 6.19 -24.36 -1.88
C ALA A 69 6.85 -25.16 -3.02
N GLN A 70 7.56 -24.50 -3.94
CA GLN A 70 8.35 -25.17 -4.96
C GLN A 70 9.67 -25.74 -4.41
N GLU A 71 10.28 -25.09 -3.42
CA GLU A 71 11.52 -25.54 -2.77
C GLU A 71 11.30 -26.81 -1.92
N VAL A 72 10.16 -26.90 -1.23
CA VAL A 72 9.80 -28.07 -0.39
C VAL A 72 9.54 -29.34 -1.20
N LYS A 73 9.16 -29.24 -2.49
CA LYS A 73 8.94 -30.42 -3.34
C LYS A 73 10.23 -31.04 -3.91
N LEU A 74 11.39 -30.45 -3.65
CA LEU A 74 12.67 -30.95 -4.15
C LEU A 74 13.42 -31.85 -3.15
N TYR A 75 12.83 -32.14 -1.98
CA TYR A 75 13.36 -33.04 -0.95
C TYR A 75 12.52 -34.31 -0.80
#